data_AF-A0A8T0NF30-F1
#
_entry.id   AF-A0A8T0NF30-F1
#
_cell.length_a   1.000
_cell.length_b   1.000
_cell.length_c   1.000
_cell.angle_alpha   90.00
_cell.angle_beta   90.00
_cell.angle_gamma   90.00
#
_symmetry.space_group_name_H-M   'P 1'
#
loop_
_entity.id
_entity.type
_entity.pdbx_description
1 polymer ?
#
loop_
_entity_poly.entity_id
_entity_poly.type
_entity_poly.pdbx_seq_one_letter_code
_entity_poly.pdbx_strand_id
1 'polypeptide(L)'
;MMSSTTLRPLVPAAASVRAVRNYDSIPKRETFSSSRSILDEFLRQEKPLVQRMDQITDYCTTIEGDECCSCWDSYFELNKLEQELPKEEIARMVKDSEGDVKYLIDSIHHRSNLRKKMAEKAHHTVSSSSQGQTAKPRPFPVPDGLPKTQEELAEEEEALMPESPYTRLLRRMGRYPDWHTPRPDHETD
;
A
#
# COMPACT_ATOMS: atom_id res chain seq x y z
N MET A 1 49.95 91.24 19.09
CA MET A 1 50.04 89.96 18.35
C MET A 1 49.12 90.12 17.13
N MET A 2 49.60 90.72 16.04
CA MET A 2 50.23 90.11 14.87
C MET A 2 49.45 88.95 14.22
N SER A 3 49.13 89.20 12.94
CA SER A 3 49.02 88.25 11.82
C SER A 3 47.72 87.46 11.69
N SER A 4 47.22 87.09 10.51
CA SER A 4 47.35 87.53 9.11
C SER A 4 46.35 86.65 8.33
N THR A 5 45.74 87.23 7.29
CA THR A 5 45.33 86.66 6.00
C THR A 5 45.15 85.14 5.86
N THR A 6 44.03 84.70 5.28
CA THR A 6 44.02 83.89 4.02
C THR A 6 42.60 83.77 3.45
N LEU A 7 42.40 84.41 2.29
CA LEU A 7 41.33 84.08 1.34
C LEU A 7 41.65 82.74 0.68
N ARG A 8 40.66 81.84 0.58
CA ARG A 8 40.70 80.62 -0.22
C ARG A 8 39.34 80.34 -0.88
N PRO A 9 39.33 79.63 -2.02
CA PRO A 9 38.58 80.02 -3.22
C PRO A 9 37.17 79.42 -3.29
N LEU A 10 36.33 80.05 -4.12
CA LEU A 10 35.06 79.48 -4.61
C LEU A 10 35.31 78.11 -5.25
N VAL A 11 34.69 77.07 -4.70
CA VAL A 11 34.53 75.77 -5.37
C VAL A 11 33.20 75.82 -6.13
N PRO A 12 33.17 75.55 -7.44
CA PRO A 12 31.92 75.52 -8.20
C PRO A 12 31.04 74.37 -7.68
N ALA A 13 29.77 74.67 -7.42
CA ALA A 13 28.77 73.68 -7.03
C ALA A 13 28.72 72.57 -8.10
N ALA A 14 29.07 71.35 -7.71
CA ALA A 14 28.83 70.18 -8.53
C ALA A 14 27.32 70.08 -8.77
N ALA A 15 26.89 70.27 -10.01
CA ALA A 15 25.52 70.04 -10.42
C ALA A 15 25.21 68.55 -10.23
N SER A 16 24.54 68.22 -9.12
CA SER A 16 23.98 66.89 -8.89
C SER A 16 22.84 66.67 -9.87
N VAL A 17 23.12 66.09 -11.04
CA VAL A 17 22.10 65.65 -11.99
C VAL A 17 21.37 64.47 -11.35
N ARG A 18 20.25 64.76 -10.68
CA ARG A 18 19.36 63.74 -10.15
C ARG A 18 18.62 63.14 -11.35
N ALA A 19 19.03 61.96 -11.80
CA ALA A 19 18.25 61.21 -12.77
C ALA A 19 16.89 60.89 -12.12
N VAL A 20 15.87 61.68 -12.46
CA VAL A 20 14.49 61.38 -12.10
C VAL A 20 14.11 60.18 -12.95
N ARG A 21 14.28 58.98 -12.38
CA ARG A 21 13.75 57.76 -12.97
C ARG A 21 12.24 57.86 -12.85
N ASN A 22 11.60 58.32 -13.91
CA ASN A 22 10.16 58.30 -14.03
C ASN A 22 9.77 56.84 -14.31
N TYR A 23 9.22 56.17 -13.28
CA TYR A 23 8.77 54.79 -13.36
C TYR A 23 7.30 54.68 -13.81
N ASP A 24 6.61 55.80 -14.03
CA ASP A 24 5.20 55.83 -14.44
C ASP A 24 5.01 55.41 -15.90
N SER A 25 6.08 55.48 -16.70
CA SER A 25 6.11 55.02 -18.10
C SER A 25 6.32 53.51 -18.24
N ILE A 26 6.61 52.78 -17.15
CA ILE A 26 6.79 51.33 -17.20
C ILE A 26 5.41 50.69 -17.13
N PRO A 27 4.93 50.00 -18.19
CA PRO A 27 3.70 49.24 -18.11
C PRO A 27 3.87 48.21 -17.00
N LYS A 28 3.08 48.33 -15.92
CA LYS A 28 3.06 47.36 -14.83
C LYS A 28 2.56 46.05 -15.43
N ARG A 29 3.48 45.18 -15.81
CA ARG A 29 3.13 43.81 -16.21
C ARG A 29 2.44 43.19 -15.00
N GLU A 30 1.26 42.60 -15.22
CA GLU A 30 0.62 41.78 -14.20
C GLU A 30 1.67 40.81 -13.66
N THR A 31 1.73 40.65 -12.33
CA THR A 31 2.57 39.62 -11.72
C THR A 31 2.23 38.32 -12.43
N PHE A 32 3.24 37.70 -13.05
CA PHE A 32 3.07 36.46 -13.79
C PHE A 32 2.11 35.57 -13.02
N SER A 33 0.96 35.28 -13.64
CA SER A 33 0.00 34.31 -13.14
C SER A 33 0.80 33.11 -12.65
N SER A 34 0.66 32.83 -11.35
CA SER A 34 1.50 31.91 -10.59
C SER A 34 1.29 30.47 -11.08
N SER A 35 1.75 30.14 -12.28
CA SER A 35 1.79 28.76 -12.79
C SER A 35 2.77 27.89 -12.01
N ARG A 36 3.60 28.50 -11.14
CA ARG A 36 4.44 27.80 -10.17
C ARG A 36 3.66 27.28 -8.96
N SER A 37 2.49 27.83 -8.59
CA SER A 37 1.75 27.33 -7.42
C SER A 37 1.08 25.99 -7.66
N ILE A 38 0.60 25.72 -8.88
CA ILE A 38 -0.08 24.45 -9.19
C ILE A 38 0.90 23.28 -9.16
N LEU A 39 2.09 23.46 -9.76
CA LEU A 39 3.15 22.45 -9.73
C LEU A 39 3.83 22.35 -8.35
N ASP A 40 3.99 23.46 -7.63
CA ASP A 40 4.49 23.43 -6.24
C ASP A 40 3.51 22.70 -5.31
N GLU A 41 2.21 22.91 -5.47
CA GLU A 41 1.18 22.20 -4.73
C GLU A 41 1.15 20.71 -5.08
N PHE A 42 1.23 20.35 -6.37
CA PHE A 42 1.32 18.95 -6.81
C PHE A 42 2.57 18.23 -6.26
N LEU A 43 3.74 18.88 -6.33
CA LEU A 43 4.99 18.32 -5.77
C LEU A 43 4.96 18.24 -4.24
N ARG A 44 4.24 19.15 -3.56
CA ARG A 44 3.91 19.05 -2.13
C ARG A 44 2.90 17.96 -1.83
N GLN A 45 2.14 17.48 -2.81
CA GLN A 45 1.15 16.42 -2.65
C GLN A 45 1.74 15.02 -2.85
N GLU A 46 2.80 14.89 -3.64
CA GLU A 46 3.47 13.60 -3.90
C GLU A 46 4.49 13.22 -2.81
N LYS A 47 5.20 14.20 -2.23
CA LYS A 47 6.09 14.02 -1.07
C LYS A 47 5.45 13.51 0.23
N PRO A 48 4.20 13.86 0.62
CA PRO A 48 3.63 13.45 1.89
C PRO A 48 3.35 11.96 1.97
N LEU A 49 3.14 11.25 0.86
CA LEU A 49 2.84 9.80 0.94
C LEU A 49 4.06 9.00 1.37
N VAL A 50 5.21 9.21 0.72
CA VAL A 50 6.48 8.57 1.11
C VAL A 50 6.87 8.98 2.52
N GLN A 51 6.77 10.26 2.85
CA GLN A 51 7.06 10.74 4.21
C GLN A 51 6.13 10.14 5.27
N ARG A 52 4.87 9.82 4.92
CA ARG A 52 3.90 9.22 5.85
C ARG A 52 4.09 7.72 5.98
N MET A 53 4.54 7.03 4.94
CA MET A 53 5.02 5.65 5.04
C MET A 53 6.15 5.54 6.06
N ASP A 54 7.12 6.46 6.01
CA ASP A 54 8.23 6.50 6.95
C ASP A 54 7.73 6.74 8.38
N GLN A 55 6.77 7.66 8.58
CA GLN A 55 6.18 7.91 9.90
C GLN A 55 5.41 6.72 10.48
N ILE A 56 4.67 5.97 9.65
CA ILE A 56 4.02 4.73 10.07
C ILE A 56 5.08 3.71 10.47
N THR A 57 6.14 3.57 9.66
CA THR A 57 7.24 2.63 9.93
C THR A 57 7.91 2.95 11.26
N ASP A 58 8.30 4.20 11.48
CA ASP A 58 8.90 4.67 12.73
C ASP A 58 7.96 4.37 13.91
N TYR A 59 6.67 4.70 13.77
CA TYR A 59 5.69 4.41 14.82
C TYR A 59 5.54 2.91 15.11
N CYS A 60 5.44 2.05 14.09
CA CYS A 60 5.32 0.61 14.26
C CYS A 60 6.53 -0.01 14.97
N THR A 61 7.73 0.58 14.81
CA THR A 61 8.93 0.12 15.53
C THR A 61 8.97 0.53 17.01
N THR A 62 8.18 1.52 17.41
CA THR A 62 8.14 2.00 18.81
C THR A 62 7.11 1.26 19.68
N ILE A 63 6.17 0.55 19.07
CA ILE A 63 5.09 -0.15 19.76
C ILE A 63 5.40 -1.66 19.85
N GLU A 64 4.98 -2.28 20.94
CA GLU A 64 5.18 -3.71 21.21
C GLU A 64 3.82 -4.41 21.40
N GLY A 65 3.76 -5.72 21.15
CA GLY A 65 2.54 -6.54 21.30
C GLY A 65 1.63 -6.55 20.08
N ASP A 66 0.34 -6.86 20.28
CA ASP A 66 -0.64 -7.06 19.19
C ASP A 66 -0.88 -5.79 18.37
N GLU A 67 -0.73 -4.62 18.98
CA GLU A 67 -0.84 -3.32 18.29
C GLU A 67 0.26 -3.14 17.23
N CYS A 68 1.45 -3.74 17.44
CA CYS A 68 2.53 -3.72 16.46
C CYS A 68 2.15 -4.48 15.18
N CYS A 69 1.51 -5.65 15.34
CA CYS A 69 1.02 -6.42 14.20
C CYS A 69 -0.03 -5.64 13.39
N SER A 70 -1.02 -5.04 14.06
CA SER A 70 -2.02 -4.20 13.39
C SER A 70 -1.38 -3.01 12.67
N CYS A 71 -0.39 -2.36 13.29
CA CYS A 71 0.33 -1.26 12.66
C CYS A 71 1.04 -1.68 11.36
N TRP A 72 1.76 -2.80 11.38
CA TRP A 72 2.39 -3.32 10.17
C TRP A 72 1.38 -3.77 9.12
N ASP A 73 0.23 -4.31 9.52
CA ASP A 73 -0.87 -4.62 8.59
C ASP A 73 -1.36 -3.34 7.89
N SER A 74 -1.48 -2.23 8.62
CA SER A 74 -1.89 -0.94 8.03
C SER A 74 -0.90 -0.43 6.98
N TYR A 75 0.40 -0.70 7.15
CA TYR A 75 1.41 -0.36 6.16
C TYR A 75 1.18 -1.11 4.85
N PHE A 76 0.97 -2.43 4.92
CA PHE A 76 0.67 -3.24 3.73
C PHE A 76 -0.67 -2.87 3.10
N GLU A 77 -1.68 -2.59 3.92
CA GLU A 77 -2.99 -2.14 3.48
C GLU A 77 -2.93 -0.81 2.74
N LEU A 78 -2.17 0.17 3.24
CA LEU A 78 -2.02 1.46 2.55
C LEU A 78 -1.32 1.30 1.20
N ASN A 79 -0.32 0.42 1.12
CA ASN A 79 0.34 0.06 -0.14
C ASN A 79 -0.63 -0.56 -1.16
N LYS A 80 -1.57 -1.38 -0.67
CA LYS A 80 -2.64 -1.95 -1.50
C LYS A 80 -3.65 -0.89 -1.94
N LEU A 81 -4.05 0.00 -1.04
CA LEU A 81 -4.94 1.12 -1.35
C LEU A 81 -4.32 2.05 -2.39
N GLU A 82 -3.00 2.23 -2.39
CA GLU A 82 -2.26 2.98 -3.43
C GLU A 82 -2.42 2.40 -4.83
N GLN A 83 -2.57 1.08 -4.95
CA GLN A 83 -2.80 0.41 -6.22
C GLN A 83 -4.27 0.45 -6.66
N GLU A 84 -5.21 0.47 -5.71
CA GLU A 84 -6.65 0.39 -5.99
C GLU A 84 -7.34 1.76 -6.14
N LEU A 85 -6.82 2.81 -5.49
CA LEU A 85 -7.45 4.13 -5.39
C LEU A 85 -6.70 5.20 -6.18
N PRO A 86 -7.39 6.27 -6.63
CA PRO A 86 -6.71 7.45 -7.15
C PRO A 86 -5.87 8.10 -6.05
N LYS A 87 -4.68 8.59 -6.42
CA LYS A 87 -3.72 9.22 -5.51
C LYS A 87 -4.33 10.37 -4.70
N GLU A 88 -5.28 11.09 -5.28
CA GLU A 88 -5.99 12.20 -4.63
C GLU A 88 -6.84 11.76 -3.43
N GLU A 89 -7.47 10.59 -3.50
CA GLU A 89 -8.26 10.06 -2.38
C GLU A 89 -7.37 9.68 -1.21
N ILE A 90 -6.20 9.12 -1.49
CA ILE A 90 -5.21 8.73 -0.49
C ILE A 90 -4.60 9.97 0.15
N ALA A 91 -4.21 10.95 -0.68
CA ALA A 91 -3.70 12.22 -0.19
C ALA A 91 -4.71 12.96 0.69
N ARG A 92 -6.02 12.89 0.36
CA ARG A 92 -7.08 13.45 1.20
C ARG A 92 -7.18 12.71 2.54
N MET A 93 -7.22 11.38 2.53
CA MET A 93 -7.27 10.57 3.76
C MET A 93 -6.08 10.87 4.68
N VAL A 94 -4.89 11.01 4.10
CA VAL A 94 -3.67 11.40 4.80
C VAL A 94 -3.79 12.81 5.37
N LYS A 95 -4.33 13.77 4.61
CA LYS A 95 -4.54 15.15 5.05
C LYS A 95 -5.56 15.25 6.19
N ASP A 96 -6.65 14.48 6.12
CA ASP A 96 -7.73 14.44 7.11
C ASP A 96 -7.26 13.91 8.47
N SER A 97 -6.12 13.23 8.53
CA SER A 97 -5.57 12.69 9.78
C SER A 97 -4.80 13.71 10.62
N GLU A 98 -4.70 14.97 10.17
CA GLU A 98 -4.05 16.09 10.87
C GLU A 98 -2.61 15.85 11.37
N GLY A 99 -1.96 14.76 10.96
CA GLY A 99 -0.61 14.38 11.39
C GLY A 99 -0.57 13.38 12.56
N ASP A 100 -1.71 12.93 13.08
CA ASP A 100 -1.75 11.82 14.02
C ASP A 100 -1.60 10.49 13.28
N VAL A 101 -0.54 9.76 13.60
CA VAL A 101 -0.20 8.47 12.99
C VAL A 101 -1.18 7.38 13.45
N LYS A 102 -1.68 7.43 14.69
CA LYS A 102 -2.63 6.42 15.19
C LYS A 102 -3.96 6.51 14.46
N TYR A 103 -4.49 7.73 14.35
CA TYR A 103 -5.72 7.97 13.61
C TYR A 103 -5.59 7.63 12.12
N LEU A 104 -4.42 7.88 11.53
CA LEU A 104 -4.13 7.45 10.15
C LEU A 104 -4.20 5.93 10.00
N ILE A 105 -3.57 5.18 10.91
CA ILE A 105 -3.59 3.71 10.93
C ILE A 105 -5.03 3.20 11.03
N ASP A 106 -5.82 3.75 11.96
CA ASP A 106 -7.24 3.38 12.10
C ASP A 106 -8.06 3.68 10.85
N SER A 107 -7.80 4.84 10.21
CA SER A 107 -8.45 5.25 8.97
C SER A 107 -8.12 4.30 7.80
N ILE A 108 -6.86 3.86 7.70
CA ILE A 108 -6.42 2.86 6.72
C ILE A 108 -7.17 1.55 6.94
N HIS A 109 -7.17 1.02 8.16
CA HIS A 109 -7.90 -0.21 8.50
C HIS A 109 -9.38 -0.11 8.19
N HIS A 110 -10.01 1.03 8.53
CA HIS A 110 -11.40 1.26 8.23
C HIS A 110 -11.69 1.21 6.72
N ARG A 111 -10.86 1.89 5.92
CA ARG A 111 -10.98 1.95 4.45
C ARG A 111 -10.78 0.58 3.81
N SER A 112 -9.74 -0.14 4.21
CA SER A 112 -9.42 -1.48 3.75
C SER A 112 -10.54 -2.48 4.05
N ASN A 113 -11.07 -2.44 5.27
CA ASN A 113 -12.19 -3.29 5.67
C ASN A 113 -13.47 -2.97 4.89
N LEU A 114 -13.76 -1.68 4.65
CA LEU A 114 -14.91 -1.28 3.85
C LEU A 114 -14.81 -1.83 2.42
N ARG A 115 -13.63 -1.72 1.79
CA ARG A 115 -13.35 -2.24 0.46
C ARG A 115 -13.47 -3.76 0.40
N LYS A 116 -12.88 -4.47 1.36
CA LYS A 116 -12.99 -5.93 1.47
C LYS A 116 -14.45 -6.38 1.60
N LYS A 117 -15.24 -5.72 2.45
CA LYS A 117 -16.67 -6.01 2.60
C LYS A 117 -17.47 -5.72 1.32
N MET A 118 -17.12 -4.68 0.56
CA MET A 118 -17.74 -4.41 -0.74
C MET A 118 -17.39 -5.47 -1.78
N ALA A 119 -16.14 -5.95 -1.81
CA ALA A 119 -15.71 -7.04 -2.68
C ALA A 119 -16.41 -8.37 -2.33
N GLU A 120 -16.48 -8.73 -1.04
CA GLU A 120 -17.19 -9.93 -0.56
C GLU A 120 -18.67 -9.90 -0.94
N LYS A 121 -19.35 -8.74 -0.76
CA LYS A 121 -20.74 -8.57 -1.20
C LYS A 121 -20.91 -8.78 -2.71
N ALA A 122 -19.99 -8.26 -3.52
CA ALA A 122 -20.02 -8.49 -4.96
C ALA A 122 -19.90 -9.99 -5.28
N HIS A 123 -19.03 -10.74 -4.58
CA HIS A 123 -18.88 -12.18 -4.75
C HIS A 123 -20.09 -13.00 -4.27
N HIS A 124 -20.78 -12.57 -3.20
CA HIS A 124 -22.00 -13.24 -2.74
C HIS A 124 -23.22 -12.98 -3.64
N THR A 125 -23.30 -11.82 -4.31
CA THR A 125 -24.40 -11.54 -5.24
C THR A 125 -24.33 -12.34 -6.55
N VAL A 126 -23.16 -12.89 -6.92
CA VAL A 126 -23.04 -13.80 -8.08
C VAL A 126 -23.20 -15.28 -7.71
N SER A 127 -23.33 -15.63 -6.44
CA SER A 127 -23.38 -17.03 -5.97
C SER A 127 -24.76 -17.47 -5.48
N SER A 128 -25.83 -16.97 -6.10
CA SER A 128 -27.19 -17.43 -5.81
C SER A 128 -28.01 -17.66 -7.08
N SER A 129 -27.47 -18.48 -7.98
CA SER A 129 -28.28 -19.29 -8.90
C SER A 129 -27.49 -20.52 -9.39
N SER A 130 -27.72 -21.67 -8.75
CA SER A 130 -27.87 -22.96 -9.45
C SER A 130 -28.23 -24.05 -8.45
N GLN A 131 -29.51 -24.40 -8.45
CA GLN A 131 -29.94 -25.76 -8.17
C GLN A 131 -29.11 -26.75 -9.01
N GLY A 132 -28.60 -27.80 -8.37
CA GLY A 132 -28.24 -29.09 -8.98
C GLY A 132 -27.27 -29.06 -10.16
N GLN A 133 -25.96 -29.00 -9.89
CA GLN A 133 -24.94 -29.29 -10.89
C GLN A 133 -24.80 -30.81 -11.08
N THR A 134 -25.46 -31.37 -12.09
CA THR A 134 -24.87 -32.51 -12.82
C THR A 134 -23.79 -31.95 -13.75
N ALA A 135 -22.55 -32.32 -13.47
CA ALA A 135 -21.37 -32.32 -14.35
C ALA A 135 -21.19 -31.12 -15.31
N LYS A 136 -20.37 -30.13 -14.89
CA LYS A 136 -19.62 -29.31 -15.85
C LYS A 136 -18.46 -30.15 -16.43
N PRO A 137 -18.18 -30.09 -17.75
CA PRO A 137 -17.02 -30.77 -18.31
C PRO A 137 -15.74 -30.14 -17.74
N ARG A 138 -14.86 -30.97 -17.18
CA ARG A 138 -13.52 -30.51 -16.76
C ARG A 138 -12.77 -30.04 -18.01
N PRO A 139 -12.10 -28.88 -18.00
CA PRO A 139 -11.38 -28.35 -19.16
C PRO A 139 -10.11 -29.13 -19.51
N PHE A 140 -9.80 -30.20 -18.79
CA PHE A 140 -8.63 -31.05 -19.01
C PHE A 140 -9.06 -32.50 -19.23
N PRO A 141 -8.49 -33.21 -20.22
CA PRO A 141 -8.56 -34.66 -20.26
C PRO A 141 -8.00 -35.19 -18.94
N VAL A 142 -8.72 -36.13 -18.31
CA VAL A 142 -8.12 -36.93 -17.25
C VAL A 142 -6.99 -37.70 -17.94
N PRO A 143 -5.72 -37.53 -17.56
CA PRO A 143 -4.67 -38.36 -18.13
C PRO A 143 -5.03 -39.80 -17.81
N ASP A 144 -5.01 -40.68 -18.82
CA ASP A 144 -5.17 -42.12 -18.64
C ASP A 144 -4.05 -42.60 -17.72
N GLY A 145 -4.34 -42.59 -16.41
CA GLY A 145 -3.46 -43.18 -15.43
C GLY A 145 -3.52 -44.67 -15.67
N LEU A 146 -2.46 -45.23 -16.29
CA LEU A 146 -2.25 -46.67 -16.24
C LEU A 146 -2.43 -47.11 -14.78
N PRO A 147 -3.17 -48.21 -14.51
CA PRO A 147 -3.27 -48.73 -13.16
C PRO A 147 -1.85 -48.92 -12.63
N LYS A 148 -1.63 -48.46 -11.40
CA LYS A 148 -0.34 -48.50 -10.74
C LYS A 148 0.22 -49.91 -10.83
N THR A 149 1.48 -50.03 -11.24
CA THR A 149 2.08 -51.36 -11.39
C THR A 149 2.27 -51.99 -10.02
N GLN A 150 2.25 -53.34 -9.94
CA GLN A 150 2.42 -54.07 -8.67
C GLN A 150 3.73 -53.70 -7.95
N GLU A 151 4.75 -53.30 -8.72
CA GLU A 151 6.06 -52.84 -8.25
C GLU A 151 5.96 -51.48 -7.52
N GLU A 152 5.23 -50.50 -8.08
CA GLU A 152 5.02 -49.19 -7.43
C GLU A 152 4.23 -49.30 -6.11
N LEU A 153 3.36 -50.30 -5.97
CA LEU A 153 2.61 -50.52 -4.73
C LEU A 153 3.54 -51.04 -3.62
N ALA A 154 4.43 -51.97 -3.96
CA ALA A 154 5.39 -52.55 -3.01
C ALA A 154 6.42 -51.50 -2.54
N GLU A 155 6.91 -50.65 -3.44
CA GLU A 155 7.85 -49.58 -3.09
C GLU A 155 7.21 -48.51 -2.18
N GLU A 156 5.92 -48.21 -2.35
CA GLU A 156 5.19 -47.31 -1.45
C GLU A 156 4.99 -47.92 -0.07
N GLU A 157 4.76 -49.24 0.03
CA GLU A 157 4.69 -49.93 1.32
C GLU A 157 6.04 -49.95 2.03
N GLU A 158 7.13 -50.16 1.29
CA GLU A 158 8.50 -50.16 1.82
C GLU A 158 8.99 -48.76 2.21
N ALA A 159 8.55 -47.71 1.50
CA ALA A 159 8.88 -46.32 1.79
C ALA A 159 8.13 -45.73 2.99
N LEU A 160 7.12 -46.42 3.53
CA LEU A 160 6.42 -45.96 4.73
C LEU A 160 7.32 -46.09 5.96
N MET A 161 7.50 -44.97 6.65
CA MET A 161 8.21 -44.93 7.93
C MET A 161 7.59 -45.95 8.91
N PRO A 162 8.42 -46.68 9.69
CA PRO A 162 7.94 -47.70 10.61
C PRO A 162 6.91 -47.10 11.56
N GLU A 163 5.66 -47.51 11.38
CA GLU A 163 4.58 -46.97 12.19
C GLU A 163 4.53 -47.59 13.57
N SER A 164 4.33 -46.73 14.57
CA SER A 164 4.02 -47.16 15.93
C SER A 164 2.72 -47.99 15.97
N PRO A 165 2.56 -48.91 16.92
CA PRO A 165 1.31 -49.68 17.06
C PRO A 165 0.09 -48.76 17.29
N TYR A 166 0.29 -47.57 17.87
CA TYR A 166 -0.76 -46.59 18.11
C TYR A 166 -1.24 -45.91 16.82
N THR A 167 -0.33 -45.46 15.95
CA THR A 167 -0.71 -44.85 14.66
C THR A 167 -1.39 -45.85 13.74
N ARG A 168 -0.97 -47.12 13.78
CA ARG A 168 -1.63 -48.23 13.09
C ARG A 168 -3.06 -48.47 13.60
N LEU A 169 -3.26 -48.42 14.92
CA LEU A 169 -4.58 -48.55 15.52
C LEU A 169 -5.50 -47.38 15.13
N LEU A 170 -4.98 -46.14 15.12
CA LEU A 170 -5.71 -44.96 14.68
C LEU A 170 -6.10 -45.02 13.20
N ARG A 171 -5.25 -45.57 12.33
CA ARG A 171 -5.64 -45.78 10.92
C ARG A 171 -6.70 -46.88 10.77
N ARG A 172 -6.63 -47.96 11.55
CA ARG A 172 -7.58 -49.08 11.48
C ARG A 172 -8.94 -48.78 12.12
N MET A 173 -8.95 -48.06 13.24
CA MET A 173 -10.14 -47.86 14.08
C MET A 173 -10.56 -46.39 14.20
N GLY A 174 -9.67 -45.47 13.84
CA GLY A 174 -9.95 -44.05 13.87
C GLY A 174 -10.78 -43.62 12.67
N ARG A 175 -11.60 -42.61 12.89
CA ARG A 175 -12.34 -41.94 11.84
C ARG A 175 -11.42 -40.94 11.15
N TYR A 176 -11.44 -40.91 9.82
CA TYR A 176 -10.68 -39.91 9.09
C TYR A 176 -11.21 -38.50 9.38
N PRO A 177 -10.34 -37.48 9.43
CA PRO A 177 -10.76 -36.08 9.54
C PRO A 177 -11.71 -35.69 8.42
N ASP A 178 -12.60 -34.71 8.66
CA ASP A 178 -13.58 -34.25 7.65
C ASP A 178 -12.92 -33.72 6.35
N TRP A 179 -11.65 -33.35 6.40
CA TRP A 179 -10.86 -32.89 5.24
C TRP A 179 -10.10 -34.00 4.51
N HIS A 180 -10.05 -35.22 5.04
CA HIS A 180 -9.34 -36.35 4.44
C HIS A 180 -10.30 -37.53 4.26
N THR A 181 -10.58 -37.88 3.01
CA THR A 181 -11.31 -39.11 2.68
C THR A 181 -10.32 -40.07 2.01
N PRO A 182 -9.99 -41.23 2.59
CA PRO A 182 -9.19 -42.22 1.89
C PRO A 182 -9.92 -42.63 0.61
N ARG A 183 -9.18 -42.95 -0.45
CA ARG A 183 -9.82 -43.50 -1.64
C ARG A 183 -10.45 -44.84 -1.28
N PRO A 184 -11.67 -45.15 -1.76
CA PRO A 184 -12.27 -46.46 -1.55
C PRO A 184 -11.37 -47.54 -2.13
N ASP A 185 -11.03 -48.53 -1.31
CA ASP A 185 -10.43 -49.77 -1.78
C ASP A 185 -11.46 -50.44 -2.69
N HIS A 186 -11.16 -50.51 -3.98
CA HIS A 186 -12.00 -51.25 -4.92
C HIS A 186 -11.56 -52.71 -4.85
N GLU A 187 -12.38 -53.54 -4.23
CA GLU A 187 -12.22 -54.99 -4.30
C GLU A 187 -12.44 -55.43 -5.76
N THR A 188 -11.39 -55.93 -6.40
CA THR A 188 -11.45 -56.66 -7.68
C THR A 188 -11.64 -58.16 -7.41
N ASP A 189 -12.77 -58.71 -7.87
CA ASP A 189 -12.95 -60.13 -8.21
C ASP A 189 -12.55 -60.35 -9.68
#